data_AF-A0A075MTI5-F1
#
_entry.id   AF-A0A075MTI5-F1
#
_cell.length_a   1.000
_cell.length_b   1.000
_cell.length_c   1.000
_cell.angle_alpha   90.00
_cell.angle_beta   90.00
_cell.angle_gamma   90.00
#
_symmetry.space_group_name_H-M   'P 1'
#
loop_
_entity.id
_entity.type
_entity.pdbx_description
1 polymer ?
#
loop_
_entity_poly.entity_id
_entity_poly.type
_entity_poly.pdbx_seq_one_letter_code
_entity_poly.pdbx_strand_id
1 'polypeptide(L)'
;MNPQIFEAFKKRYKGKLPGMSDSEKVRTYMAWCKENRMEEVILRLSSESKGGWSNNLTLDFTTERVIVSRKSFLAKFADFGYVAGLAPYPYLLTMKKNTGDASKIRKQANFTPEDLLQNENLDYFVWYSDIRELALRKGWETMVTNMMGRAIVSNFLTIMTDDGKIHDFTLPVNKNGLYESVSFWLGVALPIKIVEK
;
A
#
# COMPACT_ATOMS: atom_id res chain seq x y z
N MET A 1 -9.28 9.64 -2.71
CA MET A 1 -9.61 11.07 -2.43
C MET A 1 -10.21 11.80 -3.63
N ASN A 2 -10.90 12.91 -3.40
CA ASN A 2 -11.19 13.91 -4.44
C ASN A 2 -9.91 14.74 -4.76
N PRO A 3 -9.56 14.96 -6.05
CA PRO A 3 -8.45 15.83 -6.46
C PRO A 3 -8.42 17.22 -5.78
N GLN A 4 -9.59 17.81 -5.53
CA GLN A 4 -9.72 19.12 -4.89
C GLN A 4 -9.15 19.13 -3.46
N ILE A 5 -9.31 18.03 -2.73
CA ILE A 5 -8.79 17.85 -1.38
C ILE A 5 -7.25 17.81 -1.42
N PHE A 6 -6.68 17.12 -2.41
CA PHE A 6 -5.22 17.07 -2.60
C PHE A 6 -4.64 18.44 -2.97
N GLU A 7 -5.33 19.20 -3.82
CA GLU A 7 -4.94 20.58 -4.14
C GLU A 7 -4.98 21.49 -2.90
N ALA A 8 -5.98 21.31 -2.02
CA ALA A 8 -6.06 22.06 -0.77
C ALA A 8 -4.85 21.76 0.14
N PHE A 9 -4.44 20.50 0.26
CA PHE A 9 -3.20 20.11 0.95
C PHE A 9 -1.97 20.82 0.33
N LYS A 10 -1.78 20.70 -0.98
CA LYS A 10 -0.63 21.33 -1.67
C LYS A 10 -0.61 22.85 -1.48
N LYS A 11 -1.77 23.51 -1.50
CA LYS A 11 -1.89 24.95 -1.25
C LYS A 11 -1.47 25.31 0.18
N ARG A 12 -1.90 24.53 1.19
CA ARG A 12 -1.55 24.75 2.61
C ARG A 12 -0.06 24.61 2.88
N TYR A 13 0.60 23.63 2.26
CA TYR A 13 2.03 23.34 2.48
C TYR A 13 2.92 23.89 1.35
N LYS A 14 2.41 24.85 0.56
CA LYS A 14 3.16 25.51 -0.52
C LYS A 14 4.45 26.12 0.05
N GLY A 15 5.58 25.84 -0.60
CA GLY A 15 6.90 26.33 -0.18
C GLY A 15 7.59 25.48 0.89
N LYS A 16 6.85 24.68 1.68
CA LYS A 16 7.44 23.74 2.67
C LYS A 16 7.78 22.38 2.06
N LEU A 17 6.88 21.85 1.22
CA LEU A 17 7.04 20.53 0.59
C LEU A 17 8.39 20.33 -0.15
N PRO A 18 8.94 21.31 -0.90
CA PRO A 18 10.21 21.12 -1.61
C PRO A 18 11.42 20.92 -0.70
N GLY A 19 11.37 21.42 0.55
CA GLY A 19 12.44 21.26 1.53
C GLY A 19 12.36 19.98 2.35
N MET A 20 11.29 19.19 2.20
CA MET A 20 11.07 17.95 2.92
C MET A 20 11.63 16.76 2.14
N SER A 21 12.17 15.78 2.86
CA SER A 21 12.42 14.43 2.34
C SER A 21 11.10 13.74 1.94
N ASP A 22 11.17 12.71 1.11
CA ASP A 22 9.97 12.00 0.66
C ASP A 22 9.19 11.37 1.84
N SER A 23 9.90 10.84 2.83
CA SER A 23 9.28 10.32 4.06
C SER A 23 8.54 11.41 4.84
N GLU A 24 9.12 12.61 4.94
CA GLU A 24 8.48 13.74 5.63
C GLU A 24 7.25 14.23 4.88
N LYS A 25 7.29 14.27 3.54
CA LYS A 25 6.11 14.65 2.74
C LYS A 25 4.95 13.68 2.96
N VAL A 26 5.23 12.37 2.89
CA VAL A 26 4.21 11.34 3.11
C VAL A 26 3.63 11.44 4.52
N ARG A 27 4.48 11.52 5.55
CA ARG A 27 4.03 11.67 6.95
C ARG A 27 3.23 12.96 7.19
N THR A 28 3.66 14.07 6.60
CA THR A 28 2.95 15.35 6.69
C THR A 28 1.57 15.25 6.08
N TYR A 29 1.47 14.57 4.94
CA TYR A 29 0.19 14.33 4.28
C TYR A 29 -0.74 13.42 5.11
N MET A 30 -0.20 12.34 5.69
CA MET A 30 -0.95 11.46 6.60
C MET A 30 -1.47 12.21 7.84
N ALA A 31 -0.62 13.04 8.45
CA ALA A 31 -1.01 13.87 9.58
C ALA A 31 -2.13 14.85 9.20
N TRP A 32 -2.03 15.48 8.02
CA TRP A 32 -3.06 16.37 7.52
C TRP A 32 -4.39 15.65 7.27
N CYS A 33 -4.39 14.45 6.69
CA CYS A 33 -5.59 13.63 6.54
C CYS A 33 -6.26 13.37 7.90
N LYS A 34 -5.46 12.99 8.91
CA LYS A 34 -5.93 12.75 10.28
C LYS A 34 -6.51 14.00 10.95
N GLU A 35 -5.84 15.14 10.85
CA GLU A 35 -6.31 16.43 11.38
C GLU A 35 -7.68 16.83 10.81
N ASN A 36 -7.94 16.46 9.56
CA ASN A 36 -9.18 16.78 8.85
C ASN A 36 -10.22 15.64 8.89
N ARG A 37 -9.97 14.58 9.68
CA ARG A 37 -10.86 13.40 9.81
C ARG A 37 -11.18 12.75 8.47
N MET A 38 -10.16 12.60 7.63
CA MET A 38 -10.28 11.97 6.32
C MET A 38 -9.55 10.63 6.30
N GLU A 39 -10.27 9.58 5.92
CA GLU A 39 -9.68 8.31 5.56
C GLU A 39 -9.20 8.36 4.11
N GLU A 40 -7.97 7.94 3.83
CA GLU A 40 -7.44 7.91 2.46
C GLU A 40 -6.64 6.64 2.20
N VAL A 41 -6.75 6.08 1.01
CA VAL A 41 -5.95 4.93 0.57
C VAL A 41 -4.52 5.38 0.29
N ILE A 42 -3.56 4.81 1.02
CA ILE A 42 -2.16 5.21 1.01
C ILE A 42 -1.31 4.26 0.17
N LEU A 43 -1.61 2.97 0.26
CA LEU A 43 -0.82 1.91 -0.33
C LEU A 43 -1.74 0.74 -0.68
N ARG A 44 -1.49 0.11 -1.83
CA ARG A 44 -2.11 -1.16 -2.21
C ARG A 44 -1.04 -2.18 -2.47
N LEU A 45 -1.18 -3.36 -1.89
CA LEU A 45 -0.35 -4.52 -2.19
C LEU A 45 -1.21 -5.62 -2.79
N SER A 46 -0.64 -6.33 -3.76
CA SER A 46 -1.18 -7.58 -4.28
C SER A 46 -0.68 -8.73 -3.42
N SER A 47 -1.57 -9.61 -3.00
CA SER A 47 -1.20 -10.88 -2.40
C SER A 47 -1.69 -12.07 -3.24
N GLU A 48 -0.90 -13.14 -3.22
CA GLU A 48 -1.22 -14.42 -3.82
C GLU A 48 -1.06 -15.52 -2.77
N SER A 49 -1.71 -16.65 -3.00
CA SER A 49 -1.46 -17.88 -2.23
C SER A 49 -0.64 -18.86 -3.07
N LYS A 50 0.32 -19.57 -2.45
CA LYS A 50 0.99 -20.71 -3.08
C LYS A 50 -0.04 -21.77 -3.50
N GLY A 51 0.01 -22.24 -4.76
CA GLY A 51 -0.75 -23.43 -5.19
C GLY A 51 -1.99 -23.20 -6.05
N GLY A 52 -2.16 -22.01 -6.65
CA GLY A 52 -2.99 -21.84 -7.85
C GLY A 52 -4.52 -21.84 -7.68
N TRP A 53 -5.08 -22.20 -6.52
CA TRP A 53 -6.54 -22.27 -6.33
C TRP A 53 -7.10 -21.48 -5.13
N SER A 54 -6.27 -20.88 -4.27
CA SER A 54 -6.72 -20.04 -3.14
C SER A 54 -6.68 -18.53 -3.42
N ASN A 55 -7.40 -17.78 -2.57
CA ASN A 55 -7.82 -16.40 -2.75
C ASN A 55 -6.65 -15.44 -3.04
N ASN A 56 -6.56 -14.94 -4.27
CA ASN A 56 -5.73 -13.78 -4.56
C ASN A 56 -6.38 -12.56 -3.92
N LEU A 57 -5.62 -11.83 -3.12
CA LEU A 57 -6.14 -10.72 -2.33
C LEU A 57 -5.50 -9.40 -2.75
N THR A 58 -6.24 -8.33 -2.53
CA THR A 58 -5.77 -6.96 -2.56
C THR A 58 -5.77 -6.45 -1.13
N LEU A 59 -4.64 -5.89 -0.72
CA LEU A 59 -4.46 -5.26 0.60
C LEU A 59 -4.40 -3.75 0.38
N ASP A 60 -5.46 -3.07 0.74
CA ASP A 60 -5.57 -1.61 0.69
C ASP A 60 -5.32 -1.02 2.07
N PHE A 61 -4.16 -0.41 2.24
CA PHE A 61 -3.79 0.31 3.46
C PHE A 61 -4.33 1.72 3.37
N THR A 62 -5.23 2.06 4.29
CA THR A 62 -5.74 3.41 4.47
C THR A 62 -5.00 4.10 5.62
N THR A 63 -5.38 5.33 5.95
CA THR A 63 -4.90 6.03 7.15
C THR A 63 -5.38 5.43 8.47
N GLU A 64 -6.38 4.54 8.44
CA GLU A 64 -7.00 4.00 9.67
C GLU A 64 -6.96 2.47 9.77
N ARG A 65 -6.91 1.76 8.63
CA ARG A 65 -7.06 0.30 8.59
C ARG A 65 -6.43 -0.32 7.35
N VAL A 66 -6.32 -1.64 7.39
CA VAL A 66 -6.05 -2.48 6.22
C VAL A 66 -7.37 -3.08 5.75
N ILE A 67 -7.76 -2.81 4.51
CA ILE A 67 -8.92 -3.40 3.86
C ILE A 67 -8.43 -4.55 2.99
N VAL A 68 -9.05 -5.72 3.16
CA VAL A 68 -8.70 -6.95 2.44
C VAL A 68 -9.85 -7.36 1.54
N SER A 69 -9.58 -7.41 0.24
CA SER A 69 -10.58 -7.75 -0.77
C SER A 69 -10.10 -8.87 -1.67
N ARG A 70 -11.02 -9.74 -2.09
CA ARG A 70 -10.74 -10.81 -3.05
C ARG A 70 -10.60 -10.24 -4.46
N LYS A 71 -9.61 -10.72 -5.21
CA LYS A 71 -9.45 -10.39 -6.63
C LYS A 71 -10.40 -11.21 -7.48
N SER A 72 -11.18 -10.53 -8.31
CA SER A 72 -11.97 -11.18 -9.36
C SER A 72 -11.06 -11.94 -10.32
N PHE A 73 -11.58 -12.98 -10.98
CA PHE A 73 -10.80 -13.88 -11.83
C PHE A 73 -9.95 -13.15 -12.89
N LEU A 74 -10.51 -12.10 -13.52
CA LEU A 74 -9.80 -11.26 -14.50
C LEU A 74 -8.74 -10.36 -13.87
N ALA A 75 -9.03 -9.79 -12.68
CA ALA A 75 -8.11 -8.91 -11.96
C ALA A 75 -6.84 -9.64 -11.48
N LYS A 76 -6.87 -10.97 -11.33
CA LYS A 76 -5.71 -11.79 -10.97
C LYS A 76 -4.51 -11.61 -11.91
N PHE A 77 -4.76 -11.33 -13.19
CA PHE A 77 -3.74 -11.23 -14.23
C PHE A 77 -3.33 -9.78 -14.55
N ALA A 78 -4.14 -8.80 -14.16
CA ALA A 78 -3.93 -7.39 -14.51
C ALA A 78 -3.65 -6.46 -13.30
N ASP A 79 -3.98 -6.88 -12.07
CA ASP A 79 -3.75 -6.06 -10.87
C ASP A 79 -2.30 -6.12 -10.41
N PHE A 80 -1.60 -5.02 -10.63
CA PHE A 80 -0.33 -4.68 -9.99
C PHE A 80 -0.59 -3.99 -8.65
N GLY A 81 0.28 -4.18 -7.66
CA GLY A 81 0.27 -3.38 -6.43
C GLY A 81 0.70 -1.93 -6.73
N TYR A 82 0.33 -0.99 -5.86
CA TYR A 82 0.66 0.44 -6.02
C TYR A 82 2.16 0.71 -6.04
N VAL A 83 2.94 -0.11 -5.32
CA VAL A 83 4.41 -0.05 -5.34
C VAL A 83 5.00 -0.36 -6.72
N ALA A 84 4.24 -0.99 -7.64
CA ALA A 84 4.63 -1.24 -9.02
C ALA A 84 4.08 -0.22 -10.04
N GLY A 85 3.65 0.98 -9.61
CA GLY A 85 3.39 2.10 -10.53
C GLY A 85 1.93 2.55 -10.67
N LEU A 86 1.07 2.16 -9.74
CA LEU A 86 -0.27 2.72 -9.57
C LEU A 86 -0.19 3.69 -8.39
N ALA A 87 0.06 4.96 -8.66
CA ALA A 87 0.41 5.97 -7.66
C ALA A 87 -0.85 6.56 -6.98
N PRO A 88 -1.14 6.26 -5.70
CA PRO A 88 -2.11 7.03 -4.93
C PRO A 88 -1.53 8.42 -4.61
N TYR A 89 -2.36 9.32 -4.07
CA TYR A 89 -1.95 10.70 -3.76
C TYR A 89 -0.63 10.84 -2.98
N PRO A 90 -0.30 10.01 -1.97
CA PRO A 90 1.00 10.07 -1.30
C PRO A 90 2.19 9.85 -2.24
N TYR A 91 2.05 9.01 -3.27
CA TYR A 91 3.10 8.75 -4.24
C TYR A 91 3.36 9.96 -5.15
N LEU A 92 2.34 10.78 -5.42
CA LEU A 92 2.54 12.03 -6.17
C LEU A 92 3.48 13.01 -5.45
N LEU A 93 3.57 12.92 -4.11
CA LEU A 93 4.45 13.78 -3.31
C LEU A 93 5.93 13.39 -3.42
N THR A 94 6.22 12.14 -3.74
CA THR A 94 7.59 11.62 -3.86
C THR A 94 8.14 11.73 -5.29
N MET A 95 7.33 12.18 -6.25
CA MET A 95 7.78 12.35 -7.63
C MET A 95 8.72 13.57 -7.76
N LYS A 96 9.95 13.34 -8.26
CA LYS A 96 11.02 14.36 -8.43
C LYS A 96 10.60 15.62 -9.19
N LYS A 97 9.64 15.50 -10.12
CA LYS A 97 9.02 16.67 -10.75
C LYS A 97 7.81 17.02 -9.91
N ASN A 98 7.85 18.16 -9.23
CA ASN A 98 6.77 18.87 -8.49
C ASN A 98 5.43 19.04 -9.25
N THR A 99 5.19 18.31 -10.33
CA THR A 99 3.94 18.33 -11.05
C THR A 99 2.78 17.88 -10.18
N GLY A 100 2.96 16.94 -9.22
CA GLY A 100 1.93 16.55 -8.24
C GLY A 100 0.53 16.49 -8.86
N ASP A 101 0.46 16.07 -10.12
CA ASP A 101 -0.65 16.37 -11.00
C ASP A 101 -1.62 15.24 -10.81
N ALA A 102 -2.74 15.53 -10.16
CA ALA A 102 -3.77 14.54 -9.88
C ALA A 102 -4.27 13.85 -11.16
N SER A 103 -4.11 14.47 -12.34
CA SER A 103 -4.44 13.86 -13.64
C SER A 103 -3.53 12.66 -14.00
N LYS A 104 -2.35 12.55 -13.38
CA LYS A 104 -1.44 11.41 -13.55
C LYS A 104 -1.80 10.21 -12.68
N ILE A 105 -2.76 10.35 -11.78
CA ILE A 105 -3.32 9.21 -11.05
C ILE A 105 -4.06 8.36 -12.07
N ARG A 106 -3.55 7.15 -12.30
CA ARG A 106 -4.26 6.17 -13.13
C ARG A 106 -5.63 5.94 -12.51
N LYS A 107 -6.69 5.86 -13.31
CA LYS A 107 -8.06 5.60 -12.83
C LYS A 107 -8.15 4.40 -11.88
N GLN A 108 -7.31 3.38 -12.11
CA GLN A 108 -7.16 2.17 -11.30
C GLN A 108 -6.51 2.38 -9.91
N ALA A 109 -6.08 3.61 -9.59
CA ALA A 109 -5.54 3.99 -8.28
C ALA A 109 -6.46 5.01 -7.57
N ASN A 110 -7.57 5.41 -8.20
CA ASN A 110 -8.48 6.42 -7.66
C ASN A 110 -9.67 5.75 -6.96
N PHE A 111 -9.38 4.95 -5.94
CA PHE A 111 -10.39 4.37 -5.07
C PHE A 111 -10.45 5.16 -3.77
N THR A 112 -11.65 5.53 -3.34
CA THR A 112 -11.88 6.00 -1.97
C THR A 112 -12.04 4.80 -1.03
N PRO A 113 -11.76 4.94 0.28
CA PRO A 113 -12.06 3.89 1.25
C PRO A 113 -13.52 3.43 1.17
N GLU A 114 -14.46 4.35 0.94
CA GLU A 114 -15.88 4.05 0.78
C GLU A 114 -16.14 3.14 -0.44
N ASP A 115 -15.50 3.41 -1.58
CA ASP A 115 -15.60 2.54 -2.76
C ASP A 115 -15.10 1.11 -2.47
N LEU A 116 -14.05 0.99 -1.64
CA LEU A 116 -13.50 -0.31 -1.26
C LEU A 116 -14.42 -1.07 -0.30
N LEU A 117 -15.09 -0.37 0.60
CA LEU A 117 -16.05 -0.96 1.54
C LEU A 117 -17.35 -1.40 0.87
N GLN A 118 -17.75 -0.75 -0.21
CA GLN A 118 -18.94 -1.12 -0.99
C GLN A 118 -18.65 -2.23 -2.02
N ASN A 119 -17.39 -2.66 -2.14
CA ASN A 119 -16.99 -3.69 -3.09
C ASN A 119 -17.58 -5.05 -2.68
N GLU A 120 -18.28 -5.71 -3.61
CA GLU A 120 -18.86 -7.04 -3.40
C GLU A 120 -17.81 -8.12 -3.06
N ASN A 121 -16.55 -7.88 -3.42
CA ASN A 121 -15.43 -8.78 -3.11
C ASN A 121 -14.71 -8.45 -1.80
N LEU A 122 -15.19 -7.48 -1.02
CA LEU A 122 -14.68 -7.21 0.32
C LEU A 122 -14.72 -8.50 1.14
N ASP A 123 -13.61 -8.83 1.78
CA ASP A 123 -13.49 -9.99 2.66
C ASP A 123 -13.59 -9.54 4.12
N TYR A 124 -12.66 -8.69 4.55
CA TYR A 124 -12.63 -8.12 5.89
C TYR A 124 -11.76 -6.85 5.92
N PHE A 125 -11.77 -6.15 7.05
CA PHE A 125 -10.80 -5.10 7.36
C PHE A 125 -10.24 -5.29 8.76
N VAL A 126 -9.05 -4.76 8.99
CA VAL A 126 -8.35 -4.78 10.28
C VAL A 126 -7.95 -3.35 10.63
N TRP A 127 -8.47 -2.82 11.72
CA TRP A 127 -8.08 -1.50 12.21
C TRP A 127 -6.65 -1.51 12.72
N TYR A 128 -5.92 -0.41 12.53
CA TYR A 128 -4.58 -0.29 13.10
C TYR A 128 -4.57 -0.33 14.63
N SER A 129 -5.68 0.07 15.27
CA SER A 129 -5.85 -0.03 16.72
C SER A 129 -5.86 -1.46 17.24
N ASP A 130 -6.18 -2.43 16.38
CA ASP A 130 -6.36 -3.83 16.75
C ASP A 130 -5.15 -4.68 16.32
N ILE A 131 -4.15 -4.07 15.69
CA ILE A 131 -2.94 -4.75 15.21
C ILE A 131 -1.88 -4.71 16.30
N ARG A 132 -1.58 -5.90 16.82
CA ARG A 132 -0.49 -6.13 17.76
C ARG A 132 0.88 -6.08 17.09
N GLU A 133 1.00 -6.72 15.93
CA GLU A 133 2.25 -6.84 15.20
C GLU A 133 1.99 -6.85 13.69
N LEU A 134 2.79 -6.10 12.95
CA LEU A 134 2.84 -6.15 11.49
C LEU A 134 4.28 -6.46 11.08
N ALA A 135 4.50 -7.65 10.53
CA ALA A 135 5.84 -8.16 10.22
C ALA A 135 6.03 -8.31 8.71
N LEU A 136 7.09 -7.70 8.18
CA LEU A 136 7.51 -7.89 6.79
C LEU A 136 8.77 -8.75 6.78
N ARG A 137 8.74 -9.84 5.99
CA ARG A 137 9.85 -10.79 5.88
C ARG A 137 10.30 -10.93 4.44
N LYS A 138 11.61 -10.87 4.23
CA LYS A 138 12.22 -11.10 2.92
C LYS A 138 12.15 -12.58 2.57
N GLY A 139 11.60 -12.91 1.39
CA GLY A 139 11.36 -14.29 1.01
C GLY A 139 12.55 -14.98 0.36
N TRP A 140 13.68 -15.06 1.07
CA TRP A 140 14.91 -15.71 0.59
C TRP A 140 14.67 -17.14 0.08
N GLU A 141 13.70 -17.85 0.66
CA GLU A 141 13.31 -19.20 0.25
C GLU A 141 12.63 -19.25 -1.14
N THR A 142 12.27 -18.09 -1.70
CA THR A 142 11.66 -17.97 -3.03
C THR A 142 12.67 -17.50 -4.08
N MET A 143 13.97 -17.57 -3.77
CA MET A 143 15.01 -17.19 -4.71
C MET A 143 15.05 -18.16 -5.90
N VAL A 144 14.88 -17.61 -7.11
CA VAL A 144 15.05 -18.34 -8.37
C VAL A 144 16.35 -17.89 -9.05
N THR A 145 16.97 -18.80 -9.80
CA THR A 145 18.13 -18.48 -10.64
C THR A 145 17.71 -18.48 -12.10
N ASN A 146 18.00 -17.39 -12.81
CA ASN A 146 17.76 -17.25 -14.24
C ASN A 146 19.04 -16.75 -14.95
N MET A 147 18.96 -16.53 -16.27
CA MET A 147 20.12 -16.06 -17.05
C MET A 147 20.67 -14.69 -16.62
N MET A 148 19.86 -13.89 -15.90
CA MET A 148 20.24 -12.56 -15.41
C MET A 148 20.70 -12.58 -13.93
N GLY A 149 20.82 -13.76 -13.32
CA GLY A 149 21.28 -13.94 -11.95
C GLY A 149 20.22 -14.52 -11.03
N ARG A 150 20.33 -14.20 -9.72
CA ARG A 150 19.40 -14.68 -8.69
C ARG A 150 18.41 -13.58 -8.32
N ALA A 151 17.13 -13.92 -8.24
CA ALA A 151 16.08 -12.99 -7.86
C ALA A 151 15.10 -13.64 -6.90
N ILE A 152 14.70 -12.92 -5.85
CA ILE A 152 13.59 -13.28 -4.98
C ILE A 152 12.29 -13.02 -5.73
N VAL A 153 11.38 -13.99 -5.79
CA VAL A 153 10.10 -13.81 -6.50
C VAL A 153 8.94 -13.41 -5.59
N SER A 154 9.05 -13.60 -4.27
CA SER A 154 8.01 -13.20 -3.33
C SER A 154 8.58 -12.80 -1.97
N ASN A 155 7.90 -11.88 -1.30
CA ASN A 155 8.11 -11.52 0.11
C ASN A 155 6.87 -11.91 0.92
N PHE A 156 6.92 -11.75 2.24
CA PHE A 156 5.82 -12.13 3.12
C PHE A 156 5.44 -11.01 4.07
N LEU A 157 4.15 -10.83 4.27
CA LEU A 157 3.59 -9.90 5.24
C LEU A 157 2.67 -10.67 6.18
N THR A 158 2.88 -10.49 7.47
CA THR A 158 2.04 -11.08 8.52
C THR A 158 1.41 -9.96 9.34
N ILE A 159 0.10 -10.03 9.57
CA ILE A 159 -0.64 -9.15 10.47
C ILE A 159 -1.17 -10.00 11.62
N MET A 160 -0.72 -9.71 12.83
CA MET A 160 -1.23 -10.33 14.06
C MET A 160 -2.06 -9.29 14.82
N THR A 161 -3.29 -9.65 15.14
CA THR A 161 -4.22 -8.81 15.90
C THR A 161 -4.14 -9.09 17.40
N ASP A 162 -4.65 -8.16 18.21
CA ASP A 162 -4.66 -8.28 19.67
C ASP A 162 -5.49 -9.47 20.16
N ASP A 163 -6.50 -9.90 19.40
CA ASP A 163 -7.29 -11.10 19.68
C ASP A 163 -6.57 -12.41 19.31
N GLY A 164 -5.33 -12.33 18.82
CA GLY A 164 -4.49 -13.48 18.48
C GLY A 164 -4.71 -14.07 17.10
N LYS A 165 -5.57 -13.47 16.26
CA LYS A 165 -5.67 -13.90 14.85
C LYS A 165 -4.41 -13.52 14.07
N ILE A 166 -4.04 -14.39 13.13
CA ILE A 166 -2.88 -14.22 12.27
C ILE A 166 -3.34 -14.24 10.82
N HIS A 167 -2.99 -13.20 10.08
CA HIS A 167 -3.26 -13.04 8.66
C HIS A 167 -1.93 -13.04 7.91
N ASP A 168 -1.68 -14.10 7.12
CA ASP A 168 -0.45 -14.26 6.35
C ASP A 168 -0.67 -14.02 4.86
N PHE A 169 0.22 -13.22 4.27
CA PHE A 169 0.14 -12.79 2.88
C PHE A 169 1.48 -13.06 2.18
N THR A 170 1.43 -13.73 1.02
CA THR A 170 2.58 -13.78 0.10
C THR A 170 2.47 -12.60 -0.86
N LEU A 171 3.54 -11.82 -1.00
CA LEU A 171 3.63 -10.61 -1.80
C LEU A 171 4.54 -10.84 -3.01
N PRO A 172 4.00 -11.05 -4.22
CA PRO A 172 4.81 -11.27 -5.42
C PRO A 172 5.63 -10.03 -5.78
N VAL A 173 6.92 -10.21 -6.04
CA VAL A 173 7.87 -9.12 -6.34
C VAL A 173 7.56 -8.46 -7.69
N ASN A 174 7.14 -9.24 -8.68
CA ASN A 174 6.73 -8.72 -9.99
C ASN A 174 5.50 -7.80 -9.93
N LYS A 175 4.65 -7.94 -8.89
CA LYS A 175 3.44 -7.13 -8.70
C LYS A 175 3.62 -5.99 -7.71
N ASN A 176 4.49 -6.15 -6.71
CA ASN A 176 4.66 -5.17 -5.63
C ASN A 176 6.03 -4.49 -5.64
N GLY A 177 6.92 -4.82 -6.57
CA GLY A 177 8.31 -4.36 -6.52
C GLY A 177 9.15 -5.08 -5.46
N LEU A 178 10.36 -4.57 -5.25
CA LEU A 178 11.35 -5.16 -4.36
C LEU A 178 10.98 -4.99 -2.89
N TYR A 179 11.56 -5.84 -2.04
CA TYR A 179 11.36 -5.81 -0.58
C TYR A 179 11.57 -4.40 0.00
N GLU A 180 12.63 -3.73 -0.42
CA GLU A 180 13.05 -2.43 0.09
C GLU A 180 12.02 -1.33 -0.25
N SER A 181 11.36 -1.44 -1.40
CA SER A 181 10.29 -0.52 -1.79
C SER A 181 9.03 -0.72 -0.94
N VAL A 182 8.66 -1.99 -0.69
CA VAL A 182 7.53 -2.33 0.19
C VAL A 182 7.82 -1.93 1.64
N SER A 183 9.01 -2.24 2.16
CA SER A 183 9.44 -1.87 3.52
C SER A 183 9.42 -0.35 3.70
N PHE A 184 9.93 0.42 2.73
CA PHE A 184 9.86 1.88 2.76
C PHE A 184 8.42 2.38 2.91
N TRP A 185 7.51 1.91 2.04
CA TRP A 185 6.13 2.39 2.07
C TRP A 185 5.42 2.00 3.35
N LEU A 186 5.54 0.74 3.80
CA LEU A 186 4.94 0.30 5.06
C LEU A 186 5.50 1.08 6.25
N GLY A 187 6.82 1.31 6.31
CA GLY A 187 7.47 2.02 7.43
C GLY A 187 7.24 3.54 7.45
N VAL A 188 6.88 4.13 6.32
CA VAL A 188 6.60 5.58 6.23
C VAL A 188 5.11 5.89 6.37
N ALA A 189 4.25 5.08 5.74
CA ALA A 189 2.82 5.32 5.64
C ALA A 189 2.04 4.88 6.89
N LEU A 190 2.44 3.78 7.51
CA LEU A 190 1.62 3.15 8.54
C LEU A 190 1.89 3.74 9.92
N PRO A 191 0.85 3.90 10.76
CA PRO A 191 1.01 4.37 12.13
C PRO A 191 1.53 3.28 13.08
N ILE A 192 1.97 2.13 12.56
CA ILE A 192 2.44 0.98 13.33
C ILE A 192 3.91 0.70 12.98
N LYS A 193 4.70 0.32 13.98
CA LYS A 193 6.08 -0.12 13.77
C LYS A 193 6.11 -1.47 13.06
N ILE A 194 6.78 -1.52 11.92
CA ILE A 194 7.00 -2.76 11.17
C ILE A 194 8.11 -3.56 11.83
N VAL A 195 7.87 -4.85 12.08
CA VAL A 195 8.90 -5.79 12.52
C VAL A 195 9.54 -6.40 11.27
N GLU A 196 10.81 -6.13 11.04
CA GLU A 196 11.57 -6.80 9.98
C GLU A 196 12.04 -8.16 10.50
N LYS A 197 11.73 -9.23 9.74
CA LYS A 197 12.10 -10.62 10.06
C LYS A 197 12.95 -11.24 8.94
#